data_AF-A0A7V8ZJS5-F1
#
_entry.id   AF-A0A7V8ZJS5-F1
#
_cell.length_a   1.000
_cell.length_b   1.000
_cell.length_c   1.000
_cell.angle_alpha   90.00
_cell.angle_beta   90.00
_cell.angle_gamma   90.00
#
_symmetry.space_group_name_H-M   'P 1'
#
loop_
_entity.id
_entity.type
_entity.pdbx_description
1 polymer ?
#
loop_
_entity_poly.entity_id
_entity_poly.type
_entity_poly.pdbx_seq_one_letter_code
_entity_poly.pdbx_strand_id
1 'polypeptide(L)' 'MAAREVPGVSRGLDAAAQAAARDRQDQLVKPPGALGRLEELAVWLAGVTGEERPQVRARV' A
#
# COMPACT_ATOMS: atom_id res chain seq x y z
N MET A 1 -16.39 -10.06 30.66
CA MET A 1 -16.23 -9.65 29.25
C MET A 1 -15.17 -8.56 29.19
N ALA A 2 -13.94 -8.90 28.84
CA ALA A 2 -12.87 -7.92 28.70
C ALA A 2 -13.03 -7.21 27.34
N ALA A 3 -13.35 -5.91 27.38
CA ALA A 3 -13.28 -5.07 26.20
C ALA A 3 -11.83 -5.09 25.70
N ARG A 4 -11.63 -5.58 24.47
CA ARG A 4 -10.31 -5.52 23.82
C ARG A 4 -10.07 -4.06 23.51
N GLU A 5 -9.09 -3.44 24.16
CA GLU A 5 -8.56 -2.15 23.71
C GLU A 5 -8.10 -2.34 22.27
N VAL A 6 -8.78 -1.65 21.35
CA VAL A 6 -8.28 -1.42 20.00
C VAL A 6 -7.41 -0.17 20.13
N PRO A 7 -6.08 -0.27 20.13
CA PRO A 7 -5.24 0.91 20.25
C PRO A 7 -5.52 1.80 19.04
N GLY A 8 -6.20 2.93 19.30
CA GLY A 8 -6.51 3.97 18.33
C GLY A 8 -5.26 4.76 18.00
N VAL A 9 -4.37 4.17 17.21
CA VAL A 9 -3.29 4.89 16.53
C VAL A 9 -3.53 4.72 15.05
N SER A 10 -4.20 5.69 14.42
CA SER A 10 -4.08 5.88 12.98
C SER A 10 -2.67 6.41 12.73
N ARG A 11 -1.68 5.52 12.74
CA ARG A 11 -0.35 5.83 12.23
C ARG A 11 -0.58 6.33 10.79
N GLY A 12 -0.14 7.54 10.48
CA GLY A 12 -0.23 8.07 9.13
C GLY A 12 0.39 7.09 8.13
N LEU A 13 -0.02 7.16 6.86
CA LEU A 13 0.57 6.32 5.82
C LEU A 13 2.09 6.55 5.75
N ASP A 14 2.84 5.47 5.56
CA ASP A 14 4.28 5.55 5.38
C ASP A 14 4.60 6.16 4.00
N ALA A 15 4.99 7.44 4.00
CA ALA A 15 5.30 8.18 2.79
C ALA A 15 6.52 7.62 2.03
N ALA A 16 7.49 7.02 2.75
CA ALA A 16 8.65 6.42 2.11
C ALA A 16 8.27 5.13 1.36
N ALA A 17 7.42 4.30 1.98
CA ALA A 17 6.86 3.12 1.30
C ALA A 17 5.99 3.51 0.09
N GLN A 18 5.21 4.58 0.19
CA GLN A 18 4.44 5.11 -0.95
C GLN A 18 5.34 5.56 -2.10
N ALA A 19 6.39 6.33 -1.82
CA ALA A 19 7.33 6.81 -2.83
C ALA A 19 8.05 5.65 -3.52
N ALA A 20 8.59 4.71 -2.74
CA ALA A 20 9.29 3.56 -3.30
C ALA A 20 8.35 2.62 -4.11
N ALA A 21 7.08 2.51 -3.70
CA ALA A 21 6.07 1.80 -4.50
C ALA A 21 5.76 2.51 -5.83
N ARG A 22 5.73 3.85 -5.84
CA ARG A 22 5.56 4.66 -7.05
C ARG A 22 6.74 4.49 -8.01
N ASP A 23 7.96 4.61 -7.51
CA ASP A 23 9.19 4.48 -8.31
C ASP A 23 9.25 3.11 -8.99
N ARG A 24 8.92 2.04 -8.26
CA ARG A 24 8.85 0.69 -8.84
C ARG A 24 7.77 0.58 -9.93
N GLN A 25 6.58 1.15 -9.71
CA GLN A 25 5.50 1.13 -10.71
C GLN A 25 5.91 1.83 -12.01
N ASP A 26 6.70 2.90 -11.91
CA ASP A 26 7.20 3.65 -13.06
C ASP A 26 8.34 2.90 -13.80
N GLN A 27 8.96 1.89 -13.18
CA GLN A 27 9.96 0.99 -13.80
C GLN A 27 9.37 -0.26 -14.46
N LEU A 28 8.06 -0.53 -14.30
CA LEU A 28 7.43 -1.70 -14.92
C LEU A 28 7.39 -1.53 -16.45
N VAL A 29 7.42 -2.66 -17.17
CA VAL A 29 7.22 -2.69 -18.63
C VAL A 29 5.75 -2.41 -18.94
N LYS A 30 5.34 -1.15 -18.78
CA LYS A 30 4.02 -0.61 -19.08
C LYS A 30 4.15 0.88 -19.41
N PRO A 31 3.26 1.45 -20.24
CA PRO A 31 3.10 2.89 -20.28
C PRO A 31 2.72 3.43 -18.90
N PRO A 32 3.18 4.64 -18.51
CA PRO A 32 2.75 5.28 -17.27
C PRO A 32 1.22 5.36 -17.16
N GLY A 33 0.65 4.99 -16.01
CA GLY A 33 -0.79 5.02 -15.76
C GLY A 33 -1.60 3.90 -16.42
N ALA A 34 -0.99 2.95 -17.13
CA ALA A 34 -1.71 1.88 -17.84
C ALA A 34 -2.56 0.97 -16.93
N LEU A 35 -2.27 0.89 -15.63
CA LEU A 35 -3.08 0.10 -14.68
C LEU A 35 -4.13 0.95 -13.93
N GLY A 36 -4.17 2.26 -14.19
CA GLY A 36 -5.14 3.19 -13.59
C GLY A 36 -5.22 3.09 -12.08
N ARG A 37 -6.43 2.87 -11.55
CA ARG A 37 -6.71 2.76 -10.09
C ARG A 37 -5.88 1.67 -9.39
N LEU A 38 -5.42 0.64 -10.10
CA LEU A 38 -4.56 -0.38 -9.48
C LEU A 38 -3.20 0.19 -9.06
N GLU A 39 -2.67 1.20 -9.74
CA GLU A 39 -1.43 1.88 -9.35
C GLU A 39 -1.63 2.66 -8.04
N GLU A 40 -2.75 3.40 -7.95
CA GLU A 40 -3.13 4.15 -6.75
C GLU A 40 -3.35 3.22 -5.56
N LEU A 41 -4.05 2.10 -5.77
CA LEU A 41 -4.31 1.10 -4.74
C LEU A 41 -3.01 0.46 -4.24
N ALA A 42 -2.07 0.15 -5.14
CA ALA A 42 -0.78 -0.42 -4.78
C ALA A 42 0.06 0.55 -3.93
N VAL A 43 0.09 1.84 -4.29
CA VAL A 43 0.79 2.88 -3.52
C VAL A 43 0.12 3.06 -2.14
N TRP A 44 -1.21 3.10 -2.09
CA TRP A 44 -1.94 3.19 -0.82
C TRP A 44 -1.65 1.99 0.10
N LEU A 45 -1.70 0.77 -0.43
CA LEU A 45 -1.37 -0.45 0.32
C LEU A 45 0.07 -0.43 0.85
N ALA A 46 1.02 0.10 0.08
CA ALA A 46 2.40 0.27 0.54
C ALA A 46 2.47 1.21 1.75
N GLY A 47 1.76 2.34 1.71
CA GLY A 47 1.67 3.26 2.84
C GLY A 47 0.99 2.66 4.07
N VAL A 48 -0.04 1.81 3.89
CA VAL A 48 -0.75 1.13 4.98
C VAL A 48 0.13 0.08 5.65
N THR A 49 0.90 -0.66 4.86
CA THR A 49 1.73 -1.78 5.35
C THR A 49 3.14 -1.36 5.76
N GLY A 50 3.62 -0.21 5.28
CA GLY A 50 5.03 0.18 5.39
C GLY A 50 5.96 -0.62 4.47
N GLU A 51 5.40 -1.41 3.55
CA GLU A 51 6.16 -2.27 2.63
C GLU A 51 6.05 -1.77 1.20
N GLU A 52 7.17 -1.67 0.49
CA GLU A 52 7.20 -1.29 -0.92
C GLU A 52 6.33 -2.23 -1.79
N ARG A 53 6.39 -3.54 -1.51
CA ARG A 53 5.76 -4.65 -2.26
C ARG A 53 4.88 -5.50 -1.33
N PRO A 54 3.73 -4.98 -0.89
CA PRO A 54 2.87 -5.68 0.05
C PRO A 54 2.34 -6.99 -0.56
N GLN A 55 2.38 -8.08 0.22
CA GLN A 55 1.79 -9.36 -0.18
C GLN A 55 0.32 -9.43 0.25
N VAL A 56 -0.59 -9.46 -0.73
CA VAL A 56 -2.03 -9.64 -0.48
C VAL A 56 -2.41 -11.08 -0.78
N ARG A 57 -3.05 -11.76 0.18
CA ARG A 57 -3.62 -13.11 -0.02
C ARG A 57 -5.06 -12.98 -0.48
N ALA A 58 -5.48 -13.84 -1.41
CA ALA A 58 -6.88 -13.93 -1.77
C ALA A 58 -7.70 -14.37 -0.55
N ARG A 59 -8.83 -13.71 -0.33
CA ARG A 59 -9.84 -14.17 0.60
C ARG A 59 -10.83 -14.99 -0.21
N VAL A 60 -10.75 -16.32 -0.08
CA VAL A 60 -11.67 -17.31 -0.66
C VAL A 60 -12.72 -17.72 0.36
#